data_AF-A0A1F5YWR5-F1
#
_entry.id   AF-A0A1F5YWR5-F1
#
_cell.length_a   1.000
_cell.length_b   1.000
_cell.length_c   1.000
_cell.angle_alpha   90.00
_cell.angle_beta   90.00
_cell.angle_gamma   90.00
#
_symmetry.space_group_name_H-M   'P 1'
#
loop_
_entity.id
_entity.type
_entity.pdbx_description
1 polymer ?
#
loop_
_entity_poly.entity_id
_entity_poly.type
_entity_poly.pdbx_seq_one_letter_code
_entity_poly.pdbx_strand_id
1 'polypeptide(L)'
;MPQDPNSGRRQFLNYILGGGSLTFLASIFYPVLKFLTPPAANDAAVTAVDAGKSDDFPNDSGKIIKFGSKPALVIRDKAGEFKAFIAVCSHLDCTVQYLAKDRVIWCACHNGKYDLNGINISGPPPRPLLPLKVNIQQGTIFISKEA
;
A
#
# COMPACT_ATOMS: atom_id res chain seq x y z
N MET A 1 30.12 -58.42 -4.82
CA MET A 1 29.80 -57.70 -6.08
C MET A 1 31.05 -56.95 -6.51
N PRO A 2 31.55 -57.13 -7.75
CA PRO A 2 32.77 -56.46 -8.18
C PRO A 2 32.51 -54.96 -8.29
N GLN A 3 33.40 -54.16 -7.69
CA GLN A 3 33.40 -52.71 -7.81
C GLN A 3 33.78 -52.35 -9.25
N ASP A 4 32.85 -51.77 -10.01
CA ASP A 4 33.09 -51.32 -11.37
C ASP A 4 34.12 -50.16 -11.33
N PRO A 5 35.33 -50.29 -11.92
CA PRO A 5 36.40 -49.30 -11.81
C PRO A 5 36.04 -47.94 -12.43
N ASN A 6 34.94 -47.89 -13.19
CA ASN A 6 34.41 -46.67 -13.80
C ASN A 6 33.42 -45.89 -12.91
N SER A 7 33.06 -46.41 -11.73
CA SER A 7 32.10 -45.79 -10.80
C SER A 7 32.53 -44.39 -10.36
N GLY A 8 33.80 -44.21 -9.95
CA GLY A 8 34.33 -42.91 -9.53
C GLY A 8 34.37 -41.86 -10.65
N ARG A 9 34.68 -42.28 -11.89
CA ARG A 9 34.70 -41.38 -13.06
C ARG A 9 33.30 -40.94 -13.47
N ARG A 10 32.35 -41.88 -13.51
CA ARG A 10 30.93 -41.59 -13.81
C ARG A 10 30.30 -40.69 -12.76
N GLN A 11 30.59 -40.96 -11.49
CA GLN A 11 30.11 -40.14 -10.38
C GLN A 11 30.68 -38.71 -10.44
N PHE A 12 31.98 -38.58 -10.74
CA PHE A 12 32.62 -37.27 -10.97
C PHE A 12 31.96 -36.50 -12.13
N LEU A 13 31.75 -37.15 -13.28
CA LEU A 13 31.09 -36.53 -14.43
C LEU A 13 29.64 -36.14 -14.13
N ASN A 14 28.90 -36.96 -13.39
CA ASN A 14 27.53 -36.64 -12.98
C ASN A 14 27.48 -35.44 -12.03
N TYR A 15 28.47 -35.26 -11.15
CA TYR A 15 28.54 -34.06 -10.31
C TYR A 15 28.82 -32.80 -11.12
N ILE A 16 29.74 -32.85 -12.09
CA ILE A 16 30.05 -31.68 -12.94
C ILE A 16 28.85 -31.34 -13.83
N LEU A 17 28.27 -32.33 -14.51
CA LEU A 17 27.14 -32.11 -15.42
C LEU A 17 25.88 -31.70 -14.66
N GLY A 18 25.58 -32.36 -13.55
CA GLY A 18 24.42 -32.04 -12.70
C GLY A 18 24.58 -30.69 -12.00
N GLY A 19 25.73 -30.46 -11.36
CA GLY A 19 26.04 -29.20 -10.68
C GLY A 19 26.09 -28.02 -11.66
N GLY A 20 26.75 -28.19 -12.80
CA GLY A 20 26.83 -27.16 -13.85
C GLY A 20 25.47 -26.83 -14.48
N SER A 21 24.61 -27.84 -14.67
CA SER A 21 23.25 -27.62 -15.17
C SER A 21 22.39 -26.85 -14.16
N LEU A 22 22.50 -27.18 -12.87
CA LEU A 22 21.78 -26.49 -11.80
C LEU A 22 22.23 -25.03 -11.67
N THR A 23 23.55 -24.75 -11.72
CA THR A 23 24.06 -23.38 -11.64
C THR A 23 23.66 -22.56 -12.88
N PHE A 24 23.69 -23.16 -14.07
CA PHE A 24 23.22 -22.52 -15.29
C PHE A 24 21.73 -22.16 -15.20
N LEU A 25 20.88 -23.10 -14.80
CA LEU A 25 19.45 -22.83 -14.59
C LEU A 25 19.25 -21.73 -13.53
N ALA A 26 19.93 -21.81 -12.38
CA ALA A 26 19.85 -20.78 -11.36
C ALA A 26 20.25 -19.39 -11.87
N SER A 27 21.28 -19.30 -12.73
CA SER A 27 21.73 -18.04 -13.32
C SER A 27 20.72 -17.41 -14.28
N ILE A 28 19.89 -18.21 -14.94
CA ILE A 28 18.82 -17.75 -15.83
C ILE A 28 17.56 -17.42 -15.03
N PHE A 29 17.18 -18.25 -14.06
CA PHE A 29 15.98 -18.04 -13.26
C PHE A 29 16.14 -16.87 -12.28
N TYR A 30 17.34 -16.62 -11.75
CA TYR A 30 17.59 -15.52 -10.82
C TYR A 30 17.16 -14.14 -11.37
N PRO A 31 17.60 -13.67 -12.56
CA PRO A 31 17.18 -12.38 -13.08
C PRO A 31 15.69 -12.33 -13.41
N VAL A 32 15.07 -13.44 -13.84
CA VAL A 32 13.62 -13.51 -14.06
C VAL A 32 12.86 -13.31 -12.76
N LEU A 33 13.23 -14.02 -11.70
CA LEU A 33 12.63 -13.86 -10.38
C LEU A 33 12.88 -12.47 -9.80
N LYS A 34 14.07 -11.91 -10.01
CA LYS A 34 14.42 -10.55 -9.58
C LYS A 34 13.67 -9.47 -10.36
N PHE A 35 13.37 -9.70 -11.63
CA PHE A 35 12.57 -8.79 -12.44
C PHE A 35 11.10 -8.78 -12.02
N LEU A 36 10.56 -9.93 -11.63
CA LEU A 36 9.18 -10.06 -11.15
C LEU A 36 9.00 -9.54 -9.72
N THR A 37 10.07 -9.46 -8.93
CA THR A 37 10.00 -8.89 -7.58
C THR A 37 10.23 -7.38 -7.64
N PRO A 38 9.19 -6.55 -7.36
CA PRO A 38 9.36 -5.12 -7.41
C PRO A 38 10.43 -4.69 -6.39
N PRO A 39 11.33 -3.76 -6.76
CA PRO A 39 12.28 -3.21 -5.80
C PRO A 39 11.50 -2.57 -4.65
N ALA A 40 12.06 -2.61 -3.45
CA ALA A 40 11.48 -1.88 -2.32
C ALA A 40 11.28 -0.42 -2.76
N ALA A 41 10.02 -0.02 -2.92
CA ALA A 41 9.70 1.35 -3.22
C ALA A 41 10.09 2.16 -1.98
N ASN A 42 11.21 2.88 -2.09
CA ASN A 42 11.48 3.98 -1.19
C ASN A 42 10.39 5.01 -1.51
N ASP A 43 9.24 4.92 -0.87
CA ASP A 43 8.35 6.05 -0.74
C ASP A 43 9.24 7.16 -0.20
N ALA A 44 9.66 8.10 -1.06
CA ALA A 44 10.35 9.30 -0.63
C ALA A 44 9.57 9.78 0.60
N ALA A 45 10.25 9.94 1.73
CA ALA A 45 9.63 10.08 3.04
C ALA A 45 8.81 11.37 3.09
N VAL A 46 7.62 11.34 2.50
CA VAL A 46 6.61 12.37 2.59
C VAL A 46 6.03 12.16 3.97
N THR A 47 6.70 12.77 4.95
CA THR A 47 6.32 12.75 6.35
C THR A 47 5.18 13.73 6.58
N ALA A 48 5.15 14.85 5.86
CA ALA A 48 4.09 15.84 5.94
C ALA A 48 3.76 16.45 4.57
N VAL A 49 2.48 16.75 4.33
CA VAL A 49 1.97 17.47 3.14
C VAL A 49 1.02 18.58 3.59
N ASP A 50 1.11 19.72 2.92
CA ASP A 50 0.12 20.79 2.99
C ASP A 50 -1.17 20.36 2.25
N ALA A 51 -2.27 20.24 2.99
CA ALA A 51 -3.59 19.87 2.47
C ALA A 51 -4.45 21.07 2.05
N GLY A 52 -3.95 22.30 2.20
CA GLY A 52 -4.64 23.55 1.93
C GLY A 52 -5.12 24.28 3.19
N LYS A 53 -5.86 25.37 2.99
CA LYS A 53 -6.41 26.17 4.09
C LYS A 53 -7.64 25.50 4.67
N SER A 54 -7.91 25.70 5.97
CA SER A 54 -9.13 25.23 6.62
C SER A 54 -10.42 25.73 5.98
N ASP A 55 -10.36 26.92 5.38
CA ASP A 55 -11.50 27.57 4.73
C ASP A 55 -11.85 26.93 3.38
N ASP A 56 -10.90 26.21 2.78
CA ASP A 56 -11.12 25.45 1.54
C ASP A 56 -11.97 24.19 1.77
N PHE A 57 -12.24 23.85 3.04
CA PHE A 57 -13.06 22.72 3.46
C PHE A 57 -14.37 23.22 4.05
N PRO A 58 -15.48 23.23 3.28
CA PRO A 58 -16.81 23.46 3.85
C PRO A 58 -17.13 22.47 4.97
N ASN A 59 -18.07 22.84 5.86
CA ASN A 59 -18.57 21.90 6.85
C ASN A 59 -19.18 20.67 6.18
N ASP A 60 -18.92 19.49 6.74
CA ASP A 60 -19.40 18.21 6.21
C ASP A 60 -18.91 17.91 4.79
N SER A 61 -17.62 18.17 4.53
CA SER A 61 -16.99 17.95 3.23
C SER A 61 -15.71 17.11 3.35
N GLY A 62 -15.28 16.55 2.22
CA GLY A 62 -14.03 15.81 2.14
C GLY A 62 -13.32 16.07 0.82
N LYS A 63 -11.99 16.08 0.87
CA LYS A 63 -11.13 16.35 -0.29
C LYS A 63 -10.00 15.33 -0.37
N ILE A 64 -9.67 14.94 -1.59
CA ILE A 64 -8.53 14.06 -1.87
C ILE A 64 -7.30 14.92 -2.13
N ILE A 65 -6.23 14.62 -1.39
CA ILE A 65 -4.94 15.31 -1.45
C ILE A 65 -3.87 14.29 -1.87
N LYS A 66 -2.88 14.71 -2.66
CA LYS A 66 -1.76 13.85 -3.04
C LYS A 66 -0.83 13.64 -1.84
N PHE A 67 -0.56 12.39 -1.47
CA PHE A 67 0.32 12.05 -0.33
C PHE A 67 1.37 11.02 -0.73
N GLY A 68 2.47 11.48 -1.33
CA GLY A 68 3.49 10.60 -1.90
C GLY A 68 2.92 9.76 -3.05
N SER A 69 3.04 8.44 -2.94
CA SER A 69 2.55 7.45 -3.92
C SER A 69 1.06 7.12 -3.76
N LYS A 70 0.44 7.44 -2.62
CA LYS A 70 -0.95 7.13 -2.31
C LYS A 70 -1.78 8.41 -2.11
N PRO A 71 -3.07 8.43 -2.49
CA PRO A 71 -3.94 9.55 -2.16
C PRO A 71 -4.28 9.56 -0.66
N ALA A 72 -4.47 10.74 -0.09
CA ALA A 72 -5.03 10.96 1.23
C ALA A 72 -6.42 11.60 1.14
N LEU A 73 -7.32 11.24 2.04
CA LEU A 73 -8.66 11.82 2.16
C LEU A 73 -8.68 12.64 3.46
N VAL A 74 -8.96 13.93 3.34
CA VAL A 74 -9.14 14.85 4.47
C VAL A 74 -10.61 15.20 4.55
N ILE A 75 -11.23 15.01 5.72
CA ILE A 75 -12.65 15.22 5.98
C ILE A 75 -12.78 16.27 7.08
N ARG A 76 -13.65 17.25 6.85
CA ARG A 76 -14.14 18.16 7.88
C ARG A 76 -15.54 17.73 8.28
N ASP A 77 -15.72 17.30 9.52
CA ASP A 77 -17.03 16.87 10.00
C ASP A 77 -17.96 18.07 10.30
N LYS A 78 -19.16 17.77 10.82
CA LYS A 78 -20.13 18.82 11.20
C LYS A 78 -19.73 19.60 12.45
N ALA A 79 -18.93 19.02 13.34
CA ALA A 79 -18.40 19.71 14.50
C ALA A 79 -17.23 20.64 14.13
N GLY A 80 -16.71 20.52 12.90
CA GLY A 80 -15.56 21.26 12.41
C GLY A 80 -14.24 20.55 12.69
N GLU A 81 -14.26 19.32 13.19
CA GLU A 81 -13.06 18.51 13.39
C GLU A 81 -12.56 17.96 12.05
N PHE A 82 -11.24 17.92 11.93
CA PHE A 82 -10.57 17.38 10.76
C PHE A 82 -10.06 15.97 11.03
N LYS A 83 -10.37 15.05 10.11
CA LYS A 83 -9.85 13.68 10.12
C LYS A 83 -9.21 13.39 8.78
N ALA A 84 -8.10 12.66 8.80
CA ALA A 84 -7.39 12.30 7.58
C ALA A 84 -7.03 10.82 7.56
N PHE A 85 -7.10 10.23 6.37
CA PHE A 85 -6.79 8.83 6.12
C PHE A 85 -6.05 8.69 4.80
N ILE A 86 -5.27 7.63 4.64
CA ILE A 86 -4.89 7.19 3.29
C ILE A 86 -6.18 6.76 2.57
N ALA A 87 -6.47 7.40 1.44
CA ALA A 87 -7.69 7.23 0.67
C ALA A 87 -7.69 5.93 -0.16
N VAL A 88 -7.12 4.85 0.37
CA VAL A 88 -6.95 3.57 -0.32
C VAL A 88 -7.79 2.53 0.38
N CYS A 89 -8.77 1.99 -0.34
CA CYS A 89 -9.66 0.95 0.15
C CYS A 89 -8.85 -0.29 0.53
N SER A 90 -9.06 -0.79 1.75
CA SER A 90 -8.38 -1.97 2.29
C SER A 90 -8.75 -3.30 1.61
N HIS A 91 -9.68 -3.28 0.64
CA HIS A 91 -10.03 -4.44 -0.18
C HIS A 91 -9.02 -4.70 -1.30
N LEU A 92 -8.99 -3.83 -2.32
CA LEU A 92 -8.17 -3.96 -3.54
C LEU A 92 -7.65 -2.59 -4.03
N ASP A 93 -7.30 -1.72 -3.09
CA ASP A 93 -6.61 -0.43 -3.32
C ASP A 93 -7.33 0.62 -4.19
N CYS A 94 -8.63 0.47 -4.45
CA CYS A 94 -9.44 1.54 -5.04
C CYS A 94 -9.45 2.80 -4.18
N THR A 95 -9.48 3.98 -4.82
CA THR A 95 -9.62 5.25 -4.09
C THR A 95 -10.98 5.36 -3.42
N VAL A 96 -11.02 5.72 -2.13
CA VAL A 96 -12.26 5.99 -1.40
C VAL A 96 -12.62 7.47 -1.42
N GLN A 97 -13.90 7.78 -1.25
CA GLN A 97 -14.42 9.15 -1.24
C GLN A 97 -15.38 9.37 -0.07
N TYR A 98 -15.49 10.62 0.39
CA TYR A 98 -16.46 10.98 1.42
C TYR A 98 -17.85 11.23 0.81
N LEU A 99 -18.88 10.58 1.35
CA LEU A 99 -20.28 10.81 1.00
C LEU A 99 -20.98 11.57 2.13
N ALA A 100 -21.09 12.89 2.00
CA ALA A 100 -21.69 13.78 3.00
C ALA A 100 -23.15 13.40 3.35
N LYS A 101 -23.94 13.00 2.36
CA LYS A 101 -25.36 12.62 2.54
C LYS A 101 -25.54 11.50 3.59
N ASP A 102 -24.67 10.50 3.54
CA ASP A 102 -24.75 9.32 4.38
C ASP A 102 -23.74 9.36 5.54
N ARG A 103 -22.83 10.36 5.55
CA ARG A 103 -21.72 10.52 6.50
C ARG A 103 -20.85 9.27 6.61
N VAL A 104 -20.51 8.70 5.45
CA VAL A 104 -19.63 7.53 5.33
C VAL A 104 -18.50 7.80 4.34
N ILE A 105 -17.39 7.12 4.53
CA ILE A 105 -16.37 6.98 3.50
C ILE A 105 -16.72 5.76 2.66
N TRP A 106 -16.76 5.92 1.35
CA TRP A 106 -17.31 4.93 0.43
C TRP A 106 -16.33 4.57 -0.69
N CYS A 107 -16.34 3.31 -1.06
CA CYS A 107 -15.57 2.77 -2.18
C CYS A 107 -16.53 2.32 -3.30
N ALA A 108 -16.38 2.93 -4.49
CA ALA A 108 -17.24 2.65 -5.64
C ALA A 108 -17.08 1.25 -6.23
N CYS A 109 -15.91 0.61 -6.04
CA CYS A 109 -15.59 -0.65 -6.71
C CYS A 109 -16.49 -1.81 -6.28
N HIS A 110 -16.75 -1.96 -4.98
CA HIS A 110 -17.54 -3.06 -4.41
C HIS A 110 -18.42 -2.61 -3.25
N ASN A 111 -18.82 -1.34 -3.24
CA ASN A 111 -19.70 -0.74 -2.23
C ASN A 111 -19.18 -0.89 -0.78
N GLY A 112 -17.86 -0.88 -0.60
CA GLY A 112 -17.22 -0.87 0.71
C GLY A 112 -17.52 0.45 1.43
N LYS A 113 -17.83 0.37 2.73
CA LYS A 113 -18.15 1.54 3.56
C LYS A 113 -17.33 1.54 4.83
N TYR A 114 -16.89 2.73 5.19
CA TYR A 114 -16.24 3.03 6.46
C TYR A 114 -16.99 4.16 7.16
N ASP A 115 -16.94 4.17 8.49
CA ASP A 115 -17.42 5.30 9.27
C ASP A 115 -16.46 6.51 9.16
N LEU A 116 -16.79 7.60 9.85
CA LEU A 116 -15.95 8.81 9.88
C LEU A 116 -14.62 8.62 10.63
N ASN A 117 -14.45 7.50 11.35
CA ASN A 117 -13.19 7.13 12.01
C ASN A 117 -12.37 6.18 11.13
N GLY A 118 -12.81 5.90 9.90
CA GLY A 118 -12.12 5.00 8.97
C GLY A 118 -12.32 3.52 9.29
N ILE A 119 -13.20 3.16 10.22
CA ILE A 119 -13.51 1.77 10.57
C ILE A 119 -14.44 1.19 9.51
N ASN A 120 -14.12 0.01 8.98
CA ASN A 120 -14.95 -0.69 8.02
C ASN A 120 -16.27 -1.13 8.70
N ILE A 121 -17.40 -0.69 8.15
CA ILE A 121 -18.73 -0.95 8.70
C ILE A 121 -19.63 -1.77 7.78
N SER A 122 -19.28 -1.87 6.48
CA SER A 122 -20.04 -2.64 5.52
C SER A 122 -19.24 -2.94 4.26
N GLY A 123 -19.62 -4.01 3.57
CA GLY A 123 -19.04 -4.45 2.31
C GLY A 123 -17.80 -5.34 2.49
N PRO A 124 -17.06 -5.61 1.40
CA PRO A 124 -15.88 -6.49 1.41
C PRO A 124 -14.66 -6.02 2.23
N PRO A 125 -14.42 -4.72 2.52
CA PRO A 125 -13.16 -4.31 3.13
C PRO A 125 -12.91 -4.99 4.49
N PRO A 126 -11.77 -5.70 4.66
CA PRO A 126 -11.52 -6.50 5.85
C PRO A 126 -10.87 -5.73 7.00
N ARG A 127 -10.44 -4.48 6.77
CA ARG A 127 -9.64 -3.68 7.73
C ARG A 127 -10.08 -2.21 7.71
N PRO A 128 -9.85 -1.45 8.79
CA PRO A 128 -9.93 0.01 8.76
C PRO A 128 -8.97 0.65 7.75
N LEU A 129 -9.27 1.89 7.38
CA LEU A 129 -8.36 2.77 6.65
C LEU A 129 -7.15 3.14 7.52
N LEU A 130 -6.02 3.43 6.88
CA LEU A 130 -4.83 3.88 7.60
C LEU A 130 -5.01 5.37 7.99
N PRO A 131 -5.04 5.72 9.28
CA PRO A 131 -5.18 7.10 9.72
C PRO A 131 -3.91 7.92 9.40
N LEU A 132 -4.11 9.23 9.25
CA LEU A 132 -3.05 10.24 9.16
C LEU A 132 -3.26 11.25 10.27
N LYS A 133 -2.15 11.79 10.81
CA LYS A 133 -2.19 12.88 11.77
C LYS A 133 -2.53 14.18 11.06
N VAL A 134 -3.46 14.93 11.63
CA VAL A 134 -3.83 16.27 11.16
C VAL A 134 -3.26 17.30 12.13
N ASN A 135 -2.47 18.24 11.62
CA ASN A 135 -1.95 19.37 12.38
C ASN A 135 -2.39 20.66 11.71
N ILE A 136 -3.07 21.53 12.45
CA ILE A 136 -3.51 22.82 11.93
C ILE A 136 -2.55 23.89 12.45
N GLN A 137 -1.85 24.56 11.54
CA GLN A 137 -0.94 25.66 11.88
C GLN A 137 -1.35 26.90 11.10
N GLN A 138 -1.67 27.98 11.82
CA GLN A 138 -2.02 29.28 11.21
C GLN A 138 -3.15 29.22 10.16
N GLY A 139 -4.11 28.29 10.33
CA GLY A 139 -5.22 28.09 9.38
C GLY A 139 -4.89 27.20 8.18
N THR A 140 -3.67 26.69 8.08
CA THR A 140 -3.26 25.68 7.08
C THR A 140 -3.28 24.29 7.70
N ILE A 141 -3.78 23.31 6.94
CA ILE A 141 -3.89 21.91 7.36
C ILE A 141 -2.67 21.16 6.86
N PHE A 142 -1.92 20.55 7.77
CA PHE A 142 -0.84 19.64 7.47
C PHE A 142 -1.24 18.22 7.82
N ILE A 143 -1.08 17.30 6.87
CA ILE A 143 -1.29 15.86 7.09
C ILE A 143 0.04 15.13 7.15
N SER A 144 0.22 14.25 8.12
CA SER A 144 1.44 13.46 8.29
C SER A 144 1.18 12.00 8.60
N LYS A 145 2.14 11.12 8.29
CA LYS A 145 2.07 9.71 8.72
C LYS A 145 2.06 9.65 10.24
N GLU A 146 1.23 8.77 10.79
CA GLU A 146 1.32 8.40 12.20
C GLU A 146 2.67 7.71 12.43
N ALA A 147 3.43 8.22 13.40
CA ALA A 147 4.77 7.74 13.75
C ALA A 147 4.67 6.51 14.66
#